data_AF-A0AA88GW82-F1
#
_entry.id   AF-A0AA88GW82-F1
#
_cell.length_a   1.000
_cell.length_b   1.000
_cell.length_c   1.000
_cell.angle_alpha   90.00
_cell.angle_beta   90.00
_cell.angle_gamma   90.00
#
_symmetry.space_group_name_H-M   'P 1'
#
loop_
_entity.id
_entity.type
_entity.pdbx_description
1 polymer ?
#
loop_
_entity_poly.entity_id
_entity_poly.type
_entity_poly.pdbx_seq_one_letter_code
_entity_poly.pdbx_strand_id
1 'polypeptide(L)'
;MPQFSPFRLLKFVVVMFVLANVCLLVFIFKLRSISSVSEENEINDGQQEPFEEVSQLPFLPTSFKSFTEMVPMNVLGEEFYPITIATKLNENACKLLYSALRNGINFNILGYGMEKFTLSQKIDIIFEALEKVKNPNAILMFLDAYDVVVLQHAEAIISKFVNHFSNYSIVFNAEMNCHPFGVVESAIKRWGGNSFCQKEYPSSPTRFKYLNSGGFIGRQSALLDLYKKILALPQDIKDDLFDDQGMTAYVWLTQARDYLTLDYKGDLFLSLLEVQTHEILVRGSYNPPVHEEEAKATHADFWLEFVPHSNYPAVLHGNGWGKW
;
A
#
# COMPACT_ATOMS: atom_id res chain seq x y z
N MET A 1 9.03 -10.67 -32.87
CA MET A 1 9.60 -11.01 -31.56
C MET A 1 10.62 -9.95 -31.19
N PRO A 2 10.42 -9.13 -30.14
CA PRO A 2 11.47 -8.22 -29.71
C PRO A 2 12.51 -9.01 -28.89
N GLN A 3 13.76 -8.97 -29.34
CA GLN A 3 14.90 -9.52 -28.61
C GLN A 3 15.18 -8.62 -27.39
N PHE A 4 14.96 -9.14 -26.19
CA PHE A 4 15.42 -8.48 -24.96
C PHE A 4 16.93 -8.68 -24.80
N SER A 5 17.65 -7.58 -24.62
CA SER A 5 19.10 -7.57 -24.37
C SER A 5 19.40 -8.11 -22.96
N PRO A 6 20.25 -9.14 -22.81
CA PRO A 6 20.59 -9.73 -21.50
C PRO A 6 21.27 -8.74 -20.53
N PHE A 7 21.81 -7.63 -21.03
CA PHE A 7 22.42 -6.58 -20.21
C PHE A 7 21.40 -5.71 -19.45
N ARG A 8 20.14 -5.63 -19.90
CA ARG A 8 19.09 -4.87 -19.18
C ARG A 8 18.54 -5.67 -17.99
N LEU A 9 18.41 -6.98 -18.15
CA LEU A 9 17.96 -7.88 -17.08
C LEU A 9 18.96 -7.89 -15.91
N LEU A 10 20.26 -7.92 -16.22
CA LEU A 10 21.34 -7.94 -15.21
C LEU A 10 21.39 -6.65 -14.37
N LYS A 11 21.20 -5.48 -14.97
CA LYS A 11 21.14 -4.21 -14.22
C LYS A 11 19.94 -4.15 -13.28
N PHE A 12 18.81 -4.72 -13.68
CA PHE A 12 17.57 -4.71 -12.89
C PHE A 12 17.61 -5.66 -11.69
N VAL A 13 18.14 -6.86 -11.90
CA VAL A 13 18.41 -7.83 -10.81
C VAL A 13 19.36 -7.21 -9.79
N VAL A 14 20.41 -6.49 -10.23
CA VAL A 14 21.35 -5.82 -9.32
C VAL A 14 20.66 -4.70 -8.53
N VAL A 15 19.77 -3.90 -9.11
CA VAL A 15 19.05 -2.84 -8.37
C VAL A 15 18.10 -3.43 -7.32
N MET A 16 17.31 -4.44 -7.67
CA MET A 16 16.42 -5.12 -6.73
C MET A 16 17.20 -5.83 -5.62
N PHE A 17 18.32 -6.47 -5.96
CA PHE A 17 19.22 -7.08 -4.97
C PHE A 17 19.84 -6.01 -4.08
N VAL A 18 20.27 -4.86 -4.62
CA VAL A 18 20.84 -3.76 -3.84
C VAL A 18 19.79 -3.11 -2.93
N LEU A 19 18.55 -2.89 -3.37
CA LEU A 19 17.49 -2.32 -2.54
C LEU A 19 17.05 -3.28 -1.43
N ALA A 20 16.94 -4.57 -1.74
CA ALA A 20 16.71 -5.61 -0.73
C ALA A 20 17.88 -5.67 0.27
N ASN A 21 19.12 -5.55 -0.20
CA ASN A 21 20.30 -5.50 0.67
C ASN A 21 20.36 -4.21 1.48
N VAL A 22 19.92 -3.05 0.97
CA VAL A 22 19.86 -1.78 1.73
C VAL A 22 18.84 -1.90 2.86
N CYS A 23 17.64 -2.40 2.60
CA CYS A 23 16.66 -2.64 3.65
C CYS A 23 17.10 -3.74 4.63
N LEU A 24 17.78 -4.79 4.15
CA LEU A 24 18.35 -5.85 4.99
C LEU A 24 19.51 -5.33 5.85
N LEU A 25 20.37 -4.47 5.31
CA LEU A 25 21.46 -3.81 6.03
C LEU A 25 20.90 -2.89 7.13
N VAL A 26 19.89 -2.07 6.82
CA VAL A 26 19.17 -1.25 7.82
C VAL A 26 18.65 -2.13 8.96
N PHE A 27 18.09 -3.30 8.65
CA PHE A 27 17.62 -4.27 9.65
C PHE A 27 18.75 -4.92 10.46
N ILE A 28 19.84 -5.36 9.81
CA ILE A 28 20.99 -6.02 10.45
C ILE A 28 21.73 -5.06 11.39
N PHE A 29 21.93 -3.80 10.98
CA PHE A 29 22.59 -2.80 11.81
C PHE A 29 21.78 -2.49 13.09
N LYS A 30 20.45 -2.50 13.02
CA LYS A 30 19.58 -2.26 14.17
C LYS A 30 19.51 -3.46 15.13
N LEU A 31 19.57 -4.68 14.61
CA LEU A 31 19.71 -5.89 15.45
C LEU A 31 21.06 -5.90 16.19
N ARG A 32 22.14 -5.42 15.56
CA ARG A 32 23.45 -5.27 16.21
C ARG A 32 23.44 -4.24 17.34
N SER A 33 22.72 -3.12 17.19
CA SER A 33 22.57 -2.12 18.26
C SER A 33 21.71 -2.59 19.44
N ILE A 34 20.82 -3.57 19.21
CA ILE A 34 19.98 -4.17 20.27
C ILE A 34 20.75 -5.28 21.00
N SER A 35 21.60 -6.04 20.30
CA SER A 35 22.45 -7.09 20.91
C SER A 35 23.64 -6.57 21.71
N SER A 36 23.92 -5.26 21.68
CA SER A 36 25.00 -4.64 22.47
C SER A 36 24.54 -4.05 23.81
N VAL A 37 23.29 -4.30 24.24
CA VAL A 37 22.77 -3.88 25.55
C VAL A 37 22.57 -5.10 26.45
N SER A 38 23.65 -5.81 26.74
CA SER A 38 23.76 -6.70 27.89
C SER A 38 25.22 -7.02 28.18
N GLU A 39 25.96 -6.04 28.69
CA GLU A 39 27.14 -6.25 29.54
C GLU A 39 27.51 -4.91 30.18
N GLU A 40 27.30 -4.82 31.50
CA GLU A 40 27.76 -3.71 32.33
C GLU A 40 29.29 -3.69 32.35
N ASN A 41 29.90 -2.53 32.08
CA ASN A 41 31.06 -2.04 32.82
C ASN A 41 31.24 -0.54 32.57
N GLU A 42 31.35 0.21 33.67
CA GLU A 42 31.70 1.62 33.73
C GLU A 42 33.08 1.88 33.09
N ILE A 43 33.18 2.95 32.27
CA ILE A 43 34.30 3.92 32.23
C ILE A 43 33.84 5.17 31.46
N ASN A 44 34.33 6.30 31.96
CA ASN A 44 34.01 7.69 31.66
C ASN A 44 34.41 8.20 30.26
N ASP A 45 33.65 9.23 29.88
CA ASP A 45 33.96 10.45 29.12
C ASP A 45 34.04 10.41 27.58
N GLY A 46 33.10 11.17 26.99
CA GLY A 46 33.35 12.04 25.85
C GLY A 46 33.81 11.41 24.54
N GLN A 47 32.88 10.87 23.75
CA GLN A 47 32.88 10.99 22.29
C GLN A 47 31.52 10.56 21.71
N GLN A 48 30.70 11.54 21.32
CA GLN A 48 29.60 11.31 20.38
C GLN A 48 30.25 11.10 19.00
N GLU A 49 30.29 9.86 18.53
CA GLU A 49 30.66 9.61 17.14
C GLU A 49 29.58 10.21 16.22
N PRO A 50 29.98 10.98 15.19
CA PRO A 50 29.03 11.56 14.27
C PRO A 50 28.40 10.45 13.42
N PHE A 51 27.07 10.48 13.32
CA PHE A 51 26.29 9.77 12.31
C PHE A 51 26.87 10.13 10.94
N GLU A 52 27.69 9.25 10.34
CA GLU A 52 28.00 9.37 8.92
C GLU A 52 26.71 9.08 8.15
N GLU A 53 26.24 10.10 7.42
CA GLU A 53 25.21 9.94 6.41
C GLU A 53 25.57 8.77 5.50
N VAL A 54 24.65 7.82 5.36
CA VAL A 54 24.68 6.74 4.36
C VAL A 54 24.41 7.33 2.97
N SER A 55 25.17 8.36 2.58
CA SER A 55 25.11 9.04 1.29
C SER A 55 26.23 8.60 0.35
N GLN A 56 27.17 7.75 0.80
CA GLN A 56 28.35 7.36 0.04
C GLN A 56 28.50 5.87 -0.26
N LEU A 57 27.39 5.15 -0.50
CA LEU A 57 27.46 3.87 -1.23
C LEU A 57 27.68 4.18 -2.73
N PRO A 58 28.83 3.81 -3.33
CA PRO A 58 29.25 4.31 -4.65
C PRO A 58 28.51 3.69 -5.85
N PHE A 59 27.26 3.22 -5.66
CA PHE A 59 26.48 2.51 -6.69
C PHE A 59 25.06 3.02 -6.90
N LEU A 60 24.69 4.18 -6.36
CA LEU A 60 23.39 4.80 -6.67
C LEU A 60 23.56 5.96 -7.65
N PRO A 61 23.15 5.80 -8.93
CA PRO A 61 23.17 6.87 -9.92
C PRO A 61 22.41 8.10 -9.42
N THR A 62 23.11 9.23 -9.34
CA THR A 62 22.64 10.53 -8.84
C THR A 62 21.70 11.28 -9.82
N SER A 63 21.16 10.60 -10.84
CA SER A 63 20.17 11.19 -11.75
C SER A 63 19.22 10.14 -12.32
N PHE A 64 18.33 9.60 -11.50
CA PHE A 64 17.19 8.84 -12.01
C PHE A 64 16.05 9.80 -12.36
N LYS A 65 15.98 10.23 -13.62
CA LYS A 65 14.65 10.48 -14.21
C LYS A 65 13.99 9.11 -14.28
N SER A 66 13.04 8.85 -13.37
CA SER A 66 12.34 7.56 -13.24
C SER A 66 11.57 7.22 -14.51
N PHE A 67 12.24 6.51 -15.42
CA PHE A 67 11.65 5.81 -16.55
C PHE A 67 11.74 4.29 -16.34
N THR A 68 11.51 3.85 -15.10
CA THR A 68 11.55 2.42 -14.79
C THR A 68 10.24 1.80 -15.28
N GLU A 69 10.33 0.98 -16.33
CA GLU A 69 9.23 0.14 -16.79
C GLU A 69 8.78 -0.75 -15.63
N MET A 70 7.47 -0.77 -15.35
CA MET A 70 6.94 -1.64 -14.29
C MET A 70 7.08 -3.09 -14.70
N VAL A 71 7.47 -3.94 -13.74
CA VAL A 71 7.62 -5.37 -13.96
C VAL A 71 6.43 -6.10 -13.33
N PRO A 72 5.64 -6.85 -14.13
CA PRO A 72 4.59 -7.68 -13.59
C PRO A 72 5.15 -8.95 -12.95
N MET A 73 4.38 -9.49 -12.02
CA MET A 73 4.49 -10.84 -11.49
C MET A 73 3.42 -11.72 -12.14
N ASN A 74 3.67 -13.01 -12.30
CA ASN A 74 2.61 -13.97 -12.62
C ASN A 74 2.17 -14.66 -11.32
N VAL A 75 0.90 -14.49 -10.95
CA VAL A 75 0.34 -15.05 -9.71
C VAL A 75 -0.99 -15.68 -10.06
N LEU A 76 -1.11 -17.01 -9.87
CA LEU A 76 -2.30 -17.77 -10.25
C LEU A 76 -2.72 -17.57 -11.72
N GLY A 77 -1.77 -17.35 -12.63
CA GLY A 77 -2.03 -17.09 -14.05
C GLY A 77 -2.40 -15.64 -14.37
N GLU A 78 -2.57 -14.78 -13.37
CA GLU A 78 -2.84 -13.36 -13.53
C GLU A 78 -1.55 -12.54 -13.67
N GLU A 79 -1.59 -11.54 -14.55
CA GLU A 79 -0.54 -10.52 -14.67
C GLU A 79 -0.74 -9.47 -13.58
N PHE A 80 0.12 -9.49 -12.56
CA PHE A 80 -0.04 -8.72 -11.32
C PHE A 80 1.05 -7.66 -11.14
N TYR A 81 0.65 -6.40 -10.96
CA TYR A 81 1.52 -5.26 -10.69
C TYR A 81 1.29 -4.71 -9.27
N PRO A 82 2.06 -5.15 -8.27
CA PRO A 82 2.12 -4.45 -7.00
C PRO A 82 2.92 -3.14 -7.18
N ILE A 83 2.32 -2.02 -6.81
CA ILE A 83 2.89 -0.68 -6.93
C ILE A 83 2.82 0.06 -5.59
N THR A 84 3.82 0.88 -5.31
CA THR A 84 3.84 1.78 -4.15
C THR A 84 4.50 3.08 -4.56
N ILE A 85 4.21 4.18 -3.86
CA ILE A 85 4.89 5.45 -4.07
C ILE A 85 5.77 5.77 -2.86
N ALA A 86 7.07 5.89 -3.08
CA ALA A 86 8.03 6.27 -2.05
C ALA A 86 9.12 7.16 -2.66
N THR A 87 9.24 8.39 -2.18
CA THR A 87 10.27 9.33 -2.65
C THR A 87 11.66 9.01 -2.10
N LYS A 88 11.71 8.35 -0.94
CA LYS A 88 12.92 7.85 -0.28
C LYS A 88 12.66 6.52 0.39
N LEU A 89 13.71 5.71 0.52
CA LEU A 89 13.70 4.49 1.32
C LEU A 89 14.17 4.80 2.74
N ASN A 90 13.21 4.88 3.66
CA ASN A 90 13.46 4.96 5.10
C ASN A 90 13.05 3.65 5.78
N GLU A 91 13.22 3.57 7.10
CA GLU A 91 12.83 2.40 7.91
C GLU A 91 11.39 1.96 7.64
N ASN A 92 10.48 2.91 7.52
CA ASN A 92 9.06 2.67 7.31
C ASN A 92 8.74 2.10 5.92
N ALA A 93 9.33 2.64 4.85
CA ALA A 93 9.24 2.03 3.52
C ALA A 93 9.87 0.63 3.49
N CYS A 94 10.97 0.42 4.22
CA CYS A 94 11.60 -0.89 4.31
C CYS A 94 10.72 -1.92 5.05
N LYS A 95 9.86 -1.52 6.00
CA LYS A 95 8.88 -2.43 6.64
C LYS A 95 7.90 -2.99 5.61
N LEU A 96 7.35 -2.14 4.74
CA LEU A 96 6.51 -2.58 3.63
C LEU A 96 7.27 -3.55 2.72
N LEU A 97 8.42 -3.13 2.20
CA LEU A 97 9.18 -3.93 1.22
C LEU A 97 9.61 -5.28 1.79
N TYR A 98 10.06 -5.32 3.05
CA TYR A 98 10.47 -6.55 3.70
C TYR A 98 9.31 -7.52 3.90
N SER A 99 8.19 -7.03 4.44
CA SER A 99 6.99 -7.85 4.66
C SER A 99 6.39 -8.35 3.35
N ALA A 100 6.42 -7.53 2.30
CA ALA A 100 6.01 -7.89 0.95
C ALA A 100 6.89 -8.99 0.34
N LEU A 101 8.23 -8.83 0.39
CA LEU A 101 9.16 -9.81 -0.15
C LEU A 101 9.03 -11.18 0.54
N ARG A 102 8.84 -11.19 1.87
CA ARG A 102 8.54 -12.44 2.61
C ARG A 102 7.26 -13.13 2.15
N ASN A 103 6.32 -12.36 1.64
CA ASN A 103 5.03 -12.82 1.13
C ASN A 103 5.00 -12.95 -0.40
N GLY A 104 6.17 -13.06 -1.04
CA GLY A 104 6.25 -13.30 -2.48
C GLY A 104 5.73 -12.13 -3.33
N ILE A 105 5.79 -10.89 -2.81
CA ILE A 105 5.39 -9.67 -3.53
C ILE A 105 6.63 -8.80 -3.75
N ASN A 106 6.86 -8.42 -5.00
CA ASN A 106 7.95 -7.52 -5.39
C ASN A 106 7.41 -6.19 -5.93
N PHE A 107 7.42 -5.16 -5.10
CA PHE A 107 6.84 -3.85 -5.44
C PHE A 107 7.60 -3.10 -6.54
N ASN A 108 6.84 -2.51 -7.45
CA ASN A 108 7.30 -1.42 -8.30
C ASN A 108 7.25 -0.12 -7.51
N ILE A 109 8.42 0.43 -7.19
CA ILE A 109 8.55 1.67 -6.40
C ILE A 109 8.52 2.87 -7.33
N LEU A 110 7.45 3.64 -7.26
CA LEU A 110 7.22 4.84 -8.04
C LEU A 110 7.65 6.10 -7.25
N GLY A 111 8.03 7.16 -7.96
CA GLY A 111 8.37 8.45 -7.36
C GLY A 111 9.71 8.54 -6.61
N TYR A 112 10.54 7.48 -6.63
CA TYR A 112 11.84 7.48 -5.95
C TYR A 112 12.76 8.61 -6.45
N GLY A 113 13.34 9.36 -5.52
CA GLY A 113 14.23 10.50 -5.81
C GLY A 113 13.51 11.81 -6.10
N MET A 114 12.16 11.87 -6.03
CA MET A 114 11.43 13.14 -6.19
C MET A 114 11.61 14.04 -4.95
N GLU A 115 12.12 15.26 -5.17
CA GLU A 115 12.36 16.24 -4.09
C GLU A 115 11.08 16.90 -3.56
N LYS A 116 10.05 17.03 -4.40
CA LYS A 116 8.75 17.60 -4.05
C LYS A 116 7.66 16.58 -4.36
N PHE A 117 6.91 16.22 -3.32
CA PHE A 117 5.79 15.28 -3.39
C PHE A 117 4.59 15.82 -2.60
N THR A 118 3.43 15.89 -3.24
CA THR A 118 2.14 16.14 -2.60
C THR A 118 1.24 14.92 -2.75
N LEU A 119 0.26 14.76 -1.86
CA LEU A 119 -0.70 13.65 -1.94
C LEU A 119 -1.49 13.67 -3.26
N SER A 120 -1.81 14.85 -3.79
CA SER A 120 -2.49 14.99 -5.09
C SER A 120 -1.63 14.49 -6.26
N GLN A 121 -0.29 14.62 -6.19
CA GLN A 121 0.62 14.08 -7.22
C GLN A 121 0.63 12.55 -7.27
N LYS A 122 0.15 11.88 -6.22
CA LYS A 122 -0.09 10.43 -6.22
C LYS A 122 -0.98 10.02 -7.39
N ILE A 123 -1.98 10.84 -7.71
CA ILE A 123 -2.92 10.58 -8.82
C ILE A 123 -2.18 10.53 -10.16
N ASP A 124 -1.37 11.54 -10.45
CA ASP A 124 -0.65 11.65 -11.72
C ASP A 124 0.33 10.47 -11.87
N ILE A 125 1.08 10.14 -10.81
CA ILE A 125 2.06 9.05 -10.83
C ILE A 125 1.38 7.69 -11.09
N ILE A 126 0.25 7.42 -10.42
CA ILE A 126 -0.49 6.17 -10.63
C ILE A 126 -1.11 6.14 -12.03
N PHE A 127 -1.66 7.26 -12.51
CA PHE A 127 -2.22 7.36 -13.84
C PHE A 127 -1.16 7.06 -14.93
N GLU A 128 0.01 7.69 -14.85
CA GLU A 128 1.12 7.44 -15.78
C GLU A 128 1.61 5.98 -15.73
N ALA A 129 1.56 5.35 -14.55
CA ALA A 129 1.88 3.94 -14.38
C ALA A 129 0.84 3.06 -15.08
N LEU A 130 -0.45 3.34 -14.87
CA LEU A 130 -1.57 2.61 -15.50
C LEU A 130 -1.51 2.68 -17.03
N GLU A 131 -1.16 3.83 -17.61
CA GLU A 131 -1.05 3.99 -19.07
C GLU A 131 0.05 3.12 -19.70
N LYS A 132 1.07 2.74 -18.92
CA LYS A 132 2.18 1.90 -19.40
C LYS A 132 1.84 0.40 -19.39
N VAL A 133 0.80 -0.01 -18.65
CA VAL A 133 0.37 -1.41 -18.62
C VAL A 133 -0.50 -1.70 -19.84
N LYS A 134 -0.05 -2.63 -20.68
CA LYS A 134 -0.68 -2.93 -21.97
C LYS A 134 -1.87 -3.88 -21.85
N ASN A 135 -1.84 -4.80 -20.88
CA ASN A 135 -2.89 -5.76 -20.69
C ASN A 135 -4.06 -5.12 -19.91
N PRO A 136 -5.24 -4.95 -20.53
CA PRO A 136 -6.39 -4.30 -19.87
C PRO A 136 -6.99 -5.12 -18.72
N ASN A 137 -6.65 -6.41 -18.65
CA ASN A 137 -7.08 -7.33 -17.60
C ASN A 137 -6.02 -7.53 -16.52
N ALA A 138 -4.81 -6.95 -16.65
CA ALA A 138 -3.81 -7.03 -15.61
C ALA A 138 -4.37 -6.49 -14.28
N ILE A 139 -3.97 -7.10 -13.18
CA ILE A 139 -4.35 -6.69 -11.83
C ILE A 139 -3.27 -5.76 -11.31
N LEU A 140 -3.65 -4.61 -10.77
CA LEU A 140 -2.75 -3.73 -10.05
C LEU A 140 -3.20 -3.61 -8.61
N MET A 141 -2.24 -3.62 -7.69
CA MET A 141 -2.47 -3.31 -6.29
C MET A 141 -1.57 -2.15 -5.89
N PHE A 142 -2.17 -1.08 -5.41
CA PHE A 142 -1.45 0.04 -4.81
C PHE A 142 -1.53 -0.04 -3.30
N LEU A 143 -0.42 0.22 -2.63
CA LEU A 143 -0.34 0.44 -1.19
C LEU A 143 0.49 1.71 -0.91
N ASP A 144 0.11 2.46 0.14
CA ASP A 144 0.97 3.49 0.69
C ASP A 144 2.27 2.87 1.26
N ALA A 145 3.37 3.61 1.20
CA ALA A 145 4.70 3.04 1.47
C ALA A 145 5.08 2.99 2.95
N TYR A 146 4.63 3.97 3.73
CA TYR A 146 5.32 4.34 4.99
C TYR A 146 4.62 3.81 6.26
N ASP A 147 3.38 3.38 6.15
CA ASP A 147 2.52 2.95 7.25
C ASP A 147 1.74 1.70 6.83
N VAL A 148 2.35 0.82 6.04
CA VAL A 148 1.72 -0.41 5.54
C VAL A 148 2.61 -1.64 5.76
N VAL A 149 1.99 -2.77 6.10
CA VAL A 149 2.63 -4.09 6.22
C VAL A 149 1.80 -5.13 5.47
N VAL A 150 2.46 -5.99 4.71
CA VAL A 150 1.84 -7.15 4.04
C VAL A 150 1.90 -8.38 4.95
N LEU A 151 0.78 -9.06 5.12
CA LEU A 151 0.63 -10.20 6.02
C LEU A 151 0.40 -11.53 5.31
N GLN A 152 -0.01 -11.51 4.04
CA GLN A 152 -0.35 -12.72 3.29
C GLN A 152 0.34 -12.77 1.93
N HIS A 153 0.56 -13.99 1.45
CA HIS A 153 1.20 -14.24 0.16
C HIS A 153 0.39 -13.67 -1.01
N ALA A 154 1.10 -13.35 -2.10
CA ALA A 154 0.51 -12.82 -3.32
C ALA A 154 -0.68 -13.67 -3.84
N GLU A 155 -0.57 -14.99 -3.77
CA GLU A 155 -1.65 -15.91 -4.20
C GLU A 155 -2.95 -15.71 -3.40
N ALA A 156 -2.86 -15.48 -2.08
CA ALA A 156 -4.03 -15.26 -1.25
C ALA A 156 -4.70 -13.91 -1.54
N ILE A 157 -3.89 -12.86 -1.77
CA ILE A 157 -4.39 -11.54 -2.18
C ILE A 157 -5.13 -11.64 -3.51
N ILE A 158 -4.54 -12.30 -4.51
CA ILE A 158 -5.16 -12.48 -5.82
C ILE A 158 -6.41 -13.35 -5.73
N SER A 159 -6.37 -14.46 -4.98
CA SER A 159 -7.55 -15.31 -4.75
C SER A 159 -8.70 -14.51 -4.15
N LYS A 160 -8.46 -13.76 -3.07
CA LYS A 160 -9.46 -12.90 -2.43
C LYS A 160 -10.07 -11.91 -3.41
N PHE A 161 -9.25 -11.18 -4.17
CA PHE A 161 -9.75 -10.23 -5.15
C PHE A 161 -10.60 -10.90 -6.24
N VAL A 162 -10.08 -11.96 -6.87
CA VAL A 162 -10.75 -12.63 -7.99
C VAL A 162 -12.02 -13.36 -7.55
N ASN A 163 -12.00 -14.01 -6.39
CA ASN A 163 -13.09 -14.87 -5.93
C ASN A 163 -14.12 -14.10 -5.09
N HIS A 164 -13.69 -13.35 -4.08
CA HIS A 164 -14.62 -12.69 -3.13
C HIS A 164 -15.22 -11.41 -3.72
N PHE A 165 -14.50 -10.76 -4.63
CA PHE A 165 -14.92 -9.50 -5.26
C PHE A 165 -15.19 -9.65 -6.77
N SER A 166 -15.54 -10.86 -7.23
CA SER A 166 -15.78 -11.20 -8.65
C SER A 166 -16.81 -10.31 -9.38
N ASN A 167 -17.72 -9.65 -8.64
CA ASN A 167 -18.70 -8.73 -9.19
C ASN A 167 -18.17 -7.30 -9.40
N TYR A 168 -16.94 -7.01 -8.96
CA TYR A 168 -16.34 -5.68 -8.98
C TYR A 168 -14.99 -5.72 -9.67
N SER A 169 -14.68 -4.65 -10.40
CA SER A 169 -13.40 -4.50 -11.09
C SER A 169 -12.34 -3.82 -10.24
N ILE A 170 -12.76 -3.12 -9.17
CA ILE A 170 -11.90 -2.37 -8.26
C ILE A 170 -12.41 -2.53 -6.82
N VAL A 171 -11.48 -2.74 -5.91
CA VAL A 171 -11.72 -2.81 -4.47
C VAL A 171 -10.79 -1.84 -3.78
N PHE A 172 -11.36 -0.87 -3.07
CA PHE A 172 -10.60 0.02 -2.19
C PHE A 172 -10.67 -0.46 -0.75
N ASN A 173 -9.64 -0.13 0.02
CA ASN A 173 -9.66 -0.23 1.47
C ASN A 173 -10.84 0.58 2.05
N ALA A 174 -11.40 0.10 3.15
CA ALA A 174 -12.47 0.77 3.88
C ALA A 174 -11.96 1.33 5.21
N GLU A 175 -12.58 2.41 5.70
CA GLU A 175 -12.29 3.02 7.00
C GLU A 175 -13.56 3.53 7.69
N MET A 176 -13.42 3.92 8.96
CA MET A 176 -14.50 4.46 9.79
C MET A 176 -14.65 5.98 9.68
N ASN A 177 -13.62 6.68 9.21
CA ASN A 177 -13.66 8.14 9.10
C ASN A 177 -14.07 8.59 7.68
N CYS A 178 -15.04 9.50 7.61
CA CYS A 178 -15.50 10.06 6.34
C CYS A 178 -14.58 11.22 5.90
N HIS A 179 -13.32 10.93 5.61
CA HIS A 179 -12.38 11.93 5.10
C HIS A 179 -12.51 12.08 3.57
N PRO A 180 -12.56 13.32 3.03
CA PRO A 180 -12.50 14.62 3.71
C PRO A 180 -13.88 15.16 4.13
N PHE A 181 -14.98 14.61 3.59
CA PHE A 181 -16.32 15.22 3.64
C PHE A 181 -16.84 15.53 5.05
N GLY A 182 -16.47 14.74 6.06
CA GLY A 182 -16.91 14.90 7.45
C GLY A 182 -15.97 15.75 8.32
N VAL A 183 -14.76 16.10 7.84
CA VAL A 183 -13.69 16.64 8.70
C VAL A 183 -12.93 17.83 8.11
N VAL A 184 -12.84 17.96 6.79
CA VAL A 184 -12.13 19.09 6.14
C VAL A 184 -13.10 20.24 5.91
N GLU A 185 -12.76 21.45 6.37
CA GLU A 185 -13.66 22.61 6.36
C GLU A 185 -14.20 22.96 4.97
N SER A 186 -13.34 22.98 3.95
CA SER A 186 -13.74 23.24 2.56
C SER A 186 -14.77 22.23 2.08
N ALA A 187 -14.52 20.94 2.32
CA ALA A 187 -15.42 19.87 1.95
C ALA A 187 -16.75 19.93 2.75
N ILE A 188 -16.69 20.22 4.04
CA ILE A 188 -17.88 20.39 4.89
C ILE A 188 -18.74 21.54 4.35
N LYS A 189 -18.13 22.68 4.03
CA LYS A 189 -18.85 23.86 3.52
C LYS A 189 -19.56 23.57 2.20
N ARG A 190 -18.93 22.80 1.31
CA ARG A 190 -19.50 22.48 0.00
C ARG A 190 -20.54 21.36 0.04
N TRP A 191 -20.26 20.29 0.77
CA TRP A 191 -21.09 19.07 0.74
C TRP A 191 -21.98 18.87 1.97
N GLY A 192 -21.79 19.63 3.04
CA GLY A 192 -22.66 19.58 4.22
C GLY A 192 -22.21 18.59 5.29
N GLY A 193 -20.93 18.20 5.31
CA GLY A 193 -20.36 17.44 6.42
C GLY A 193 -20.87 16.00 6.53
N ASN A 194 -21.09 15.56 7.77
CA ASN A 194 -21.61 14.23 8.09
C ASN A 194 -22.94 13.89 7.40
N SER A 195 -23.78 14.89 7.09
CA SER A 195 -25.03 14.67 6.36
C SER A 195 -24.79 14.11 4.96
N PHE A 196 -23.73 14.57 4.28
CA PHE A 196 -23.30 14.02 3.00
C PHE A 196 -22.86 12.57 3.15
N CYS A 197 -21.99 12.30 4.13
CA CYS A 197 -21.47 10.96 4.42
C CYS A 197 -22.59 9.95 4.69
N GLN A 198 -23.64 10.35 5.41
CA GLN A 198 -24.77 9.48 5.73
C GLN A 198 -25.64 9.20 4.50
N LYS A 199 -25.89 10.23 3.68
CA LYS A 199 -26.81 10.16 2.53
C LYS A 199 -26.18 9.50 1.31
N GLU A 200 -24.95 9.84 0.99
CA GLU A 200 -24.35 9.49 -0.29
C GLU A 200 -23.62 8.14 -0.27
N TYR A 201 -22.94 7.80 0.83
CA TYR A 201 -22.28 6.51 0.94
C TYR A 201 -23.31 5.38 1.07
N PRO A 202 -23.12 4.25 0.34
CA PRO A 202 -23.95 3.06 0.49
C PRO A 202 -24.00 2.57 1.94
N SER A 203 -25.03 1.78 2.26
CA SER A 203 -25.07 1.08 3.54
C SER A 203 -23.89 0.11 3.62
N SER A 204 -23.18 0.12 4.75
CA SER A 204 -22.11 -0.84 5.02
C SER A 204 -22.61 -1.96 5.93
N PRO A 205 -22.22 -3.23 5.70
CA PRO A 205 -22.48 -4.32 6.62
C PRO A 205 -21.63 -4.25 7.91
N THR A 206 -20.67 -3.33 7.99
CA THR A 206 -19.75 -3.18 9.13
C THR A 206 -19.63 -1.69 9.51
N ARG A 207 -18.79 -1.39 10.52
CA ARG A 207 -18.44 -0.01 10.87
C ARG A 207 -17.53 0.68 9.85
N PHE A 208 -16.83 -0.08 9.02
CA PHE A 208 -16.01 0.45 7.94
C PHE A 208 -16.95 0.84 6.82
N LYS A 209 -17.11 2.13 6.54
CA LYS A 209 -18.12 2.62 5.59
C LYS A 209 -17.53 3.48 4.50
N TYR A 210 -16.39 4.11 4.77
CA TYR A 210 -15.82 5.13 3.91
C TYR A 210 -14.60 4.62 3.18
N LEU A 211 -14.31 5.23 2.02
CA LEU A 211 -13.18 4.86 1.19
C LEU A 211 -11.88 5.34 1.84
N ASN A 212 -10.88 4.46 1.90
CA ASN A 212 -9.49 4.80 2.22
C ASN A 212 -8.61 4.61 0.96
N SER A 213 -7.89 5.65 0.50
CA SER A 213 -7.10 5.56 -0.73
C SER A 213 -5.69 4.98 -0.54
N GLY A 214 -5.26 4.71 0.69
CA GLY A 214 -3.93 4.17 0.98
C GLY A 214 -3.77 2.68 0.65
N GLY A 215 -4.83 2.01 0.21
CA GLY A 215 -4.76 0.65 -0.32
C GLY A 215 -5.90 0.36 -1.29
N PHE A 216 -5.59 -0.18 -2.47
CA PHE A 216 -6.60 -0.67 -3.41
C PHE A 216 -6.03 -1.73 -4.34
N ILE A 217 -6.93 -2.52 -4.94
CA ILE A 217 -6.62 -3.48 -5.99
C ILE A 217 -7.68 -3.42 -7.09
N GLY A 218 -7.28 -3.59 -8.34
CA GLY A 218 -8.24 -3.56 -9.45
C GLY A 218 -7.66 -3.97 -10.78
N ARG A 219 -8.56 -4.19 -11.75
CA ARG A 219 -8.19 -4.46 -13.15
C ARG A 219 -7.71 -3.15 -13.80
N GLN A 220 -6.67 -3.25 -14.63
CA GLN A 220 -6.00 -2.11 -15.28
C GLN A 220 -6.98 -1.19 -15.98
N SER A 221 -7.87 -1.73 -16.81
CA SER A 221 -8.82 -0.94 -17.61
C SER A 221 -9.79 -0.15 -16.73
N ALA A 222 -10.28 -0.75 -15.65
CA ALA A 222 -11.19 -0.09 -14.70
C ALA A 222 -10.46 0.99 -13.89
N LEU A 223 -9.24 0.71 -13.41
CA LEU A 223 -8.42 1.70 -12.72
C LEU A 223 -8.08 2.87 -13.65
N LEU A 224 -7.75 2.61 -14.91
CA LEU A 224 -7.47 3.66 -15.89
C LEU A 224 -8.70 4.55 -16.13
N ASP A 225 -9.90 3.96 -16.25
CA ASP A 225 -11.16 4.73 -16.35
C ASP A 225 -11.41 5.59 -15.10
N LEU A 226 -11.25 5.01 -13.91
CA LEU A 226 -11.41 5.72 -12.64
C LEU A 226 -10.46 6.94 -12.57
N TYR A 227 -9.17 6.75 -12.85
CA TYR A 227 -8.18 7.82 -12.78
C TYR A 227 -8.40 8.90 -13.85
N LYS A 228 -8.90 8.54 -15.06
CA LYS A 228 -9.32 9.54 -16.05
C LYS A 228 -10.44 10.43 -15.53
N LYS A 229 -11.44 9.84 -14.85
CA LYS A 229 -12.55 10.60 -14.22
C LYS A 229 -12.05 11.51 -13.09
N ILE A 230 -11.10 11.03 -12.28
CA ILE A 230 -10.46 11.84 -11.23
C ILE A 230 -9.71 13.04 -11.84
N LEU A 231 -8.90 12.80 -12.87
CA LEU A 231 -8.14 13.85 -13.55
C LEU A 231 -9.06 14.86 -14.26
N ALA A 232 -10.22 14.43 -14.73
CA ALA A 232 -11.23 15.26 -15.37
C ALA A 232 -12.04 16.14 -14.38
N LEU A 233 -11.86 15.99 -13.06
CA LEU A 233 -12.56 16.84 -12.10
C LEU A 233 -12.20 18.33 -12.28
N PRO A 234 -13.17 19.25 -12.14
CA PRO A 234 -12.89 20.68 -12.09
C PRO A 234 -11.90 21.05 -10.99
N GLN A 235 -11.04 22.04 -11.23
CA GLN A 235 -9.98 22.41 -10.28
C GLN A 235 -10.55 22.86 -8.92
N ASP A 236 -11.64 23.62 -8.92
CA ASP A 236 -12.31 24.05 -7.69
C ASP A 236 -12.86 22.87 -6.89
N ILE A 237 -13.24 21.77 -7.56
CA ILE A 237 -13.64 20.51 -6.91
C ILE A 237 -12.42 19.83 -6.29
N LYS A 238 -11.30 19.76 -7.00
CA LYS A 238 -10.05 19.18 -6.47
C LYS A 238 -9.54 19.95 -5.25
N ASP A 239 -9.59 21.28 -5.29
CA ASP A 239 -9.13 22.14 -4.20
C ASP A 239 -9.94 21.89 -2.92
N ASP A 240 -11.27 21.75 -3.02
CA ASP A 240 -12.11 21.47 -1.85
C ASP A 240 -11.97 20.03 -1.32
N LEU A 241 -11.68 19.07 -2.20
CA LEU A 241 -11.45 17.66 -1.83
C LEU A 241 -10.06 17.40 -1.25
N PHE A 242 -9.13 18.35 -1.41
CA PHE A 242 -7.81 18.40 -0.79
C PHE A 242 -6.79 17.34 -1.26
N ASP A 243 -7.17 16.06 -1.34
CA ASP A 243 -6.24 14.96 -1.56
C ASP A 243 -6.78 13.84 -2.49
N ASP A 244 -5.95 12.81 -2.68
CA ASP A 244 -6.27 11.63 -3.48
C ASP A 244 -7.49 10.87 -2.96
N GLN A 245 -7.69 10.81 -1.64
CA GLN A 245 -8.82 10.14 -1.03
C GLN A 245 -10.13 10.87 -1.36
N GLY A 246 -10.16 12.19 -1.18
CA GLY A 246 -11.34 13.00 -1.48
C GLY A 246 -11.75 12.93 -2.93
N MET A 247 -10.79 13.09 -3.85
CA MET A 247 -11.04 13.00 -5.29
C MET A 247 -11.55 11.61 -5.71
N THR A 248 -10.93 10.54 -5.20
CA THR A 248 -11.33 9.17 -5.51
C THR A 248 -12.72 8.85 -4.96
N ALA A 249 -12.98 9.21 -3.70
CA ALA A 249 -14.28 9.02 -3.06
C ALA A 249 -15.40 9.76 -3.81
N TYR A 250 -15.16 11.01 -4.21
CA TYR A 250 -16.12 11.79 -4.98
C TYR A 250 -16.47 11.12 -6.32
N VAL A 251 -15.46 10.69 -7.08
CA VAL A 251 -15.68 10.00 -8.36
C VAL A 251 -16.39 8.66 -8.14
N TRP A 252 -16.04 7.92 -7.11
CA TRP A 252 -16.75 6.69 -6.78
C TRP A 252 -18.24 6.93 -6.54
N LEU A 253 -18.56 7.86 -5.63
CA LEU A 253 -19.93 8.17 -5.24
C LEU A 253 -20.78 8.71 -6.39
N THR A 254 -20.17 9.33 -7.42
CA THR A 254 -20.90 10.00 -8.49
C THR A 254 -20.85 9.28 -9.84
N GLN A 255 -19.81 8.46 -10.11
CA GLN A 255 -19.49 8.02 -11.48
C GLN A 255 -18.92 6.58 -11.59
N ALA A 256 -18.65 5.88 -10.48
CA ALA A 256 -17.98 4.56 -10.53
C ALA A 256 -18.59 3.49 -9.60
N ARG A 257 -19.81 3.70 -9.08
CA ARG A 257 -20.47 2.73 -8.17
C ARG A 257 -20.69 1.34 -8.77
N ASP A 258 -20.83 1.26 -10.09
CA ASP A 258 -21.19 0.02 -10.77
C ASP A 258 -20.03 -0.99 -10.86
N TYR A 259 -18.78 -0.55 -10.67
CA TYR A 259 -17.60 -1.40 -10.81
C TYR A 259 -16.57 -1.27 -9.67
N LEU A 260 -16.74 -0.30 -8.77
CA LEU A 260 -15.90 -0.09 -7.60
C LEU A 260 -16.68 -0.41 -6.32
N THR A 261 -16.07 -1.21 -5.45
CA THR A 261 -16.56 -1.45 -4.09
C THR A 261 -15.49 -1.18 -3.03
N LEU A 262 -15.88 -1.25 -1.77
CA LEU A 262 -14.97 -1.21 -0.63
C LEU A 262 -14.85 -2.58 0.02
N ASP A 263 -13.67 -2.85 0.56
CA ASP A 263 -13.42 -4.01 1.42
C ASP A 263 -13.99 -3.77 2.83
N TYR A 264 -15.31 -3.81 2.94
CA TYR A 264 -16.02 -3.50 4.20
C TYR A 264 -15.63 -4.41 5.37
N LYS A 265 -15.10 -5.62 5.10
CA LYS A 265 -14.68 -6.56 6.13
C LYS A 265 -13.19 -6.50 6.45
N GLY A 266 -12.40 -5.81 5.63
CA GLY A 266 -10.95 -5.80 5.77
C GLY A 266 -10.31 -7.16 5.47
N ASP A 267 -10.87 -7.91 4.50
CA ASP A 267 -10.30 -9.18 4.06
C ASP A 267 -8.97 -8.98 3.32
N LEU A 268 -8.90 -7.96 2.47
CA LEU A 268 -7.71 -7.52 1.75
C LEU A 268 -6.94 -6.47 2.55
N PHE A 269 -7.62 -5.38 2.97
CA PHE A 269 -6.99 -4.21 3.56
C PHE A 269 -7.69 -3.83 4.86
N LEU A 270 -6.93 -3.79 5.96
CA LEU A 270 -7.44 -3.28 7.23
C LEU A 270 -6.78 -1.95 7.59
N SER A 271 -7.57 -0.88 7.50
CA SER A 271 -7.28 0.42 8.11
C SER A 271 -7.32 0.32 9.63
N LEU A 272 -6.27 0.79 10.32
CA LEU A 272 -6.17 0.73 11.78
C LEU A 272 -6.72 1.95 12.51
N LEU A 273 -7.04 3.04 11.82
CA LEU A 273 -7.69 4.18 12.45
C LEU A 273 -8.97 3.71 13.19
N GLU A 274 -9.06 4.01 14.49
CA GLU A 274 -10.13 3.59 15.41
C GLU A 274 -10.26 2.08 15.71
N VAL A 275 -9.41 1.22 15.13
CA VAL A 275 -9.32 -0.19 15.52
C VAL A 275 -8.63 -0.32 16.87
N GLN A 276 -9.26 -1.04 17.79
CA GLN A 276 -8.73 -1.26 19.13
C GLN A 276 -7.79 -2.47 19.17
N THR A 277 -6.76 -2.42 20.00
CA THR A 277 -5.78 -3.52 20.10
C THR A 277 -6.40 -4.86 20.45
N HIS A 278 -7.48 -4.88 21.26
CA HIS A 278 -8.17 -6.12 21.65
C HIS A 278 -9.00 -6.75 20.52
N GLU A 279 -9.19 -6.06 19.40
CA GLU A 279 -9.87 -6.56 18.21
C GLU A 279 -8.92 -7.31 17.27
N ILE A 280 -7.61 -7.28 17.57
CA ILE A 280 -6.57 -7.97 16.81
C ILE A 280 -5.98 -9.08 17.66
N LEU A 281 -5.98 -10.30 17.13
CA LEU A 281 -5.33 -11.44 17.77
C LEU A 281 -4.19 -11.97 16.92
N VAL A 282 -3.04 -12.18 17.54
CA VAL A 282 -1.92 -12.91 16.94
C VAL A 282 -2.15 -14.40 17.15
N ARG A 283 -2.28 -15.15 16.05
CA ARG A 283 -2.35 -16.62 16.04
C ARG A 283 -0.99 -17.17 15.62
N GLY A 284 -0.41 -18.07 16.42
CA GLY A 284 0.85 -18.74 16.06
C GLY A 284 0.62 -20.01 15.23
N SER A 285 1.71 -20.59 14.72
CA SER A 285 1.74 -21.84 13.93
C SER A 285 1.00 -23.04 14.55
N TYR A 286 0.84 -23.09 15.87
CA TYR A 286 0.10 -24.16 16.56
C TYR A 286 -1.42 -24.01 16.51
N ASN A 287 -1.94 -22.88 16.02
CA ASN A 287 -3.38 -22.64 15.84
C ASN A 287 -3.62 -21.81 14.56
N PRO A 288 -3.36 -22.40 13.37
CA PRO A 288 -3.51 -21.71 12.10
C PRO A 288 -4.98 -21.42 11.76
N PRO A 289 -5.24 -20.53 10.79
CA PRO A 289 -6.57 -20.34 10.21
C PRO A 289 -7.18 -21.68 9.77
N VAL A 290 -8.50 -21.81 9.94
CA VAL A 290 -9.22 -23.05 9.61
C VAL A 290 -9.35 -23.23 8.09
N HIS A 291 -9.36 -22.13 7.33
CA HIS A 291 -9.49 -22.17 5.88
C HIS A 291 -8.15 -22.41 5.19
N GLU A 292 -8.13 -23.40 4.30
CA GLU A 292 -6.92 -23.87 3.60
C GLU A 292 -6.25 -22.77 2.78
N GLU A 293 -7.01 -21.84 2.20
CA GLU A 293 -6.46 -20.68 1.48
C GLU A 293 -5.71 -19.72 2.41
N GLU A 294 -6.19 -19.51 3.65
CA GLU A 294 -5.57 -18.61 4.64
C GLU A 294 -4.40 -19.28 5.38
N ALA A 295 -4.46 -20.61 5.56
CA ALA A 295 -3.39 -21.41 6.16
C ALA A 295 -2.26 -21.70 5.17
N LYS A 296 -2.57 -21.95 3.89
CA LYS A 296 -1.57 -22.10 2.81
C LYS A 296 -1.00 -20.76 2.33
N ALA A 297 -1.67 -19.64 2.64
CA ALA A 297 -1.28 -18.30 2.22
C ALA A 297 0.09 -17.86 2.69
N THR A 298 0.86 -18.62 3.46
CA THR A 298 2.07 -18.07 4.06
C THR A 298 3.07 -19.14 4.49
N HIS A 299 4.35 -18.90 4.18
CA HIS A 299 5.47 -19.34 5.03
C HIS A 299 5.51 -18.53 6.35
N ALA A 300 4.36 -18.18 6.93
CA ALA A 300 4.28 -17.27 8.08
C ALA A 300 4.35 -18.05 9.37
N ASP A 301 5.09 -17.46 10.31
CA ASP A 301 5.20 -17.94 11.67
C ASP A 301 3.95 -17.57 12.51
N PHE A 302 3.15 -16.60 12.02
CA PHE A 302 1.94 -16.11 12.69
C PHE A 302 0.91 -15.52 11.70
N TRP A 303 -0.34 -15.41 12.14
CA TRP A 303 -1.43 -14.71 11.46
C TRP A 303 -2.02 -13.65 12.37
N LEU A 304 -2.52 -12.57 11.78
CA LEU A 304 -3.30 -11.56 12.49
C LEU A 304 -4.77 -11.74 12.15
N GLU A 305 -5.55 -12.10 13.16
CA GLU A 305 -7.00 -12.20 13.07
C GLU A 305 -7.64 -10.88 13.48
N PHE A 306 -8.55 -10.37 12.65
CA PHE A 306 -9.44 -9.29 13.04
C PHE A 306 -10.74 -9.89 13.57
N VAL A 307 -10.83 -9.94 14.90
CA VAL A 307 -11.87 -10.65 15.64
C VAL A 307 -13.29 -10.22 15.27
N PRO A 308 -13.60 -8.91 15.11
CA PRO A 308 -14.97 -8.48 14.83
C PRO A 308 -15.58 -9.09 13.56
N HIS A 309 -14.76 -9.43 12.57
CA HIS A 309 -15.21 -10.03 11.32
C HIS A 309 -14.77 -11.49 11.16
N SER A 310 -14.02 -12.03 12.13
CA SER A 310 -13.49 -13.40 12.10
C SER A 310 -12.72 -13.70 10.82
N ASN A 311 -11.86 -12.77 10.41
CA ASN A 311 -11.07 -12.86 9.18
C ASN A 311 -9.61 -12.52 9.41
N TYR A 312 -8.79 -12.72 8.37
CA TYR A 312 -7.35 -12.48 8.40
C TYR A 312 -6.99 -11.48 7.29
N PRO A 313 -6.77 -10.19 7.63
CA PRO A 313 -6.42 -9.17 6.64
C PRO A 313 -5.14 -9.52 5.89
N ALA A 314 -5.11 -9.27 4.59
CA ALA A 314 -3.88 -9.47 3.80
C ALA A 314 -2.87 -8.33 3.98
N VAL A 315 -3.35 -7.14 4.32
CA VAL A 315 -2.57 -5.91 4.48
C VAL A 315 -3.08 -5.13 5.69
N LEU A 316 -2.16 -4.59 6.49
CA LEU A 316 -2.48 -3.59 7.51
C LEU A 316 -2.03 -2.21 7.08
N HIS A 317 -2.89 -1.23 7.25
CA HIS A 317 -2.61 0.17 6.99
C HIS A 317 -2.78 0.98 8.28
N GLY A 318 -1.68 1.49 8.83
CA GLY A 318 -1.62 2.36 10.00
C GLY A 318 -2.06 3.79 9.69
N ASN A 319 -3.22 3.98 9.08
CA ASN A 319 -3.69 5.30 8.66
C ASN A 319 -4.01 6.23 9.84
N GLY A 320 -3.88 7.54 9.63
CA GLY A 320 -4.25 8.56 10.63
C GLY A 320 -3.47 8.43 11.95
N TRP A 321 -4.19 8.19 13.05
CA TRP A 321 -3.60 7.94 14.38
C TRP A 321 -3.13 6.50 14.61
N GLY A 322 -3.31 5.61 13.62
CA GLY A 322 -2.80 4.24 13.64
C GLY A 322 -1.33 4.10 13.19
N LYS A 323 -0.64 5.22 12.94
CA LYS A 323 0.75 5.22 12.44
C LYS A 323 1.73 4.69 13.49
N TRP A 324 2.81 4.07 13.01
CA TRP A 324 3.90 3.49 13.82
C TRP A 324 5.30 3.91 13.37
#